data_AF-A0A1F8RXC0-F1
#
_entry.id   AF-A0A1F8RXC0-F1
#
_cell.length_a   1.000
_cell.length_b   1.000
_cell.length_c   1.000
_cell.angle_alpha   90.00
_cell.angle_beta   90.00
_cell.angle_gamma   90.00
#
_symmetry.space_group_name_H-M   'P 1'
#
loop_
_entity.id
_entity.type
_entity.pdbx_description
1 polymer ?
#
loop_
_entity_poly.entity_id
_entity_poly.type
_entity_poly.pdbx_seq_one_letter_code
_entity_poly.pdbx_strand_id
1 'polypeptide(L)'
;MLLALSLGLAAFPLATPVAADDATVVRYAGNDRYATAAAISAASFNPGVSAVYVATGVNFPDALAGAAAAAAENAPTLLVTRTSIPDATRAELGRLRPGRIVVLGGTSVISTAVGSALQAYTSGRVVRIAGADRYATSAAISRATFAPGVARAYVATGANFPDALGGAAAAGRNGAPVLLVARDRVPEEVAAELRRLAPADIIVLGSTNAVSGSVQDALQAFTSGSVIRLAGTDRYDTSLAISRATYESATSVYLATGANFPDALAGAPLRGPLLLTPGEYLLPAIRAEIVRLGATQIIVLGSTAAIRDSTAYEAAGLPYVPPDRRWIGNLYDGRAARYQQPDLTACTATAVMTMLNMVAYGGQTEPGGFAWQPTRAYDVQSAILAWEREHMTQPRAGTEGSDPHGWRNALNHFGWGSMDRDVYRDLAFNDQDTALREAIMRVAFYGKPTGLLMLNGAHAVVLNGWDVVGNDPRTGSMDFTVRGVYLTDPWQPNGHRNYYVTRASLASGAKWLRFGPYLETDSTAVDPIDGRVGRDEWYGRYVIVAAVQ
;
A
#
# COMPACT_ATOMS: atom_id res chain seq x y z
N MET A 1 -10.73 -4.69 50.99
CA MET A 1 -11.85 -3.92 50.43
C MET A 1 -11.39 -3.39 49.08
N LEU A 2 -11.66 -4.13 47.99
CA LEU A 2 -11.28 -3.77 46.63
C LEU A 2 -12.42 -2.93 46.01
N LEU A 3 -12.17 -1.65 45.71
CA LEU A 3 -13.06 -0.84 44.89
C LEU A 3 -12.73 -1.13 43.40
N ALA A 4 -13.64 -1.82 42.72
CA ALA A 4 -13.64 -1.91 41.27
C ALA A 4 -14.25 -0.61 40.70
N LEU A 5 -13.43 0.21 40.04
CA LEU A 5 -13.91 1.33 39.24
C LEU A 5 -14.33 0.78 37.87
N SER A 6 -15.64 0.61 37.66
CA SER A 6 -16.22 0.37 36.35
C SER A 6 -16.20 1.67 35.54
N LEU A 7 -15.24 1.84 34.63
CA LEU A 7 -15.34 2.85 33.58
C LEU A 7 -16.39 2.37 32.57
N GLY A 8 -17.55 3.03 32.56
CA GLY A 8 -18.56 2.85 31.53
C GLY A 8 -18.04 3.33 30.18
N LEU A 9 -17.97 2.42 29.20
CA LEU A 9 -17.85 2.77 27.79
C LEU A 9 -19.10 3.57 27.39
N ALA A 10 -18.98 4.88 27.27
CA ALA A 10 -19.98 5.67 26.55
C ALA A 10 -19.87 5.31 25.07
N ALA A 11 -20.84 4.54 24.57
CA ALA A 11 -21.02 4.32 23.14
C ALA A 11 -21.43 5.65 22.50
N PHE A 12 -20.48 6.37 21.93
CA PHE A 12 -20.79 7.46 21.02
C PHE A 12 -21.40 6.86 19.74
N PRO A 13 -22.50 7.42 19.21
CA PRO A 13 -22.95 7.03 17.89
C PRO A 13 -21.83 7.38 16.90
N LEU A 14 -21.23 6.37 16.27
CA LEU A 14 -20.37 6.56 15.11
C LEU A 14 -21.24 7.20 14.03
N ALA A 15 -21.12 8.51 13.84
CA ALA A 15 -21.57 9.12 12.60
C ALA A 15 -20.83 8.39 11.47
N THR A 16 -21.56 7.70 10.60
CA THR A 16 -21.01 7.05 9.41
C THR A 16 -20.37 8.14 8.55
N PRO A 17 -19.04 8.17 8.35
CA PRO A 17 -18.46 9.13 7.44
C PRO A 17 -18.90 8.77 6.01
N VAL A 18 -19.88 9.49 5.50
CA VAL A 18 -20.23 9.54 4.07
C VAL A 18 -19.45 10.70 3.47
N ALA A 19 -18.15 10.53 3.28
CA ALA A 19 -17.31 11.61 2.73
C ALA A 19 -16.08 11.04 2.00
N ALA A 20 -16.34 10.44 0.84
CA ALA A 20 -15.34 10.25 -0.23
C ALA A 20 -16.02 10.14 -1.59
N ASP A 21 -17.27 9.67 -1.65
CA ASP A 21 -18.06 9.71 -2.87
C ASP A 21 -18.31 11.17 -3.26
N ASP A 22 -18.10 11.48 -4.53
CA ASP A 22 -18.14 12.84 -5.11
C ASP A 22 -17.06 13.81 -4.60
N ALA A 23 -15.92 13.30 -4.11
CA ALA A 23 -14.78 14.15 -3.78
C ALA A 23 -14.21 14.86 -5.03
N THR A 24 -13.69 16.08 -4.86
CA THR A 24 -13.05 16.80 -5.97
C THR A 24 -11.65 16.26 -6.24
N VAL A 25 -11.29 16.09 -7.53
CA VAL A 25 -9.94 15.69 -7.92
C VAL A 25 -9.16 16.90 -8.41
N VAL A 26 -8.01 17.17 -7.77
CA VAL A 26 -7.06 18.21 -8.17
C VAL A 26 -5.71 17.55 -8.41
N ARG A 27 -5.01 17.94 -9.48
CA ARG A 27 -3.68 17.38 -9.80
C ARG A 27 -2.62 18.47 -9.79
N TYR A 28 -1.55 18.24 -9.01
CA TYR A 28 -0.33 19.04 -9.04
C TYR A 28 0.75 18.24 -9.74
N ALA A 29 1.08 18.64 -10.97
CA ALA A 29 1.98 17.89 -11.82
C ALA A 29 2.73 18.81 -12.79
N GLY A 30 3.92 18.35 -13.19
CA GLY A 30 4.63 18.85 -14.35
C GLY A 30 5.23 17.72 -15.17
N ASN A 31 5.96 18.07 -16.22
CA ASN A 31 6.55 17.10 -17.15
C ASN A 31 7.66 16.24 -16.52
N ASP A 32 8.20 16.68 -15.39
CA ASP A 32 9.19 15.95 -14.61
C ASP A 32 9.01 16.24 -13.10
N ARG A 33 9.88 15.65 -12.28
CA ARG A 33 9.88 15.82 -10.82
C ARG A 33 10.14 17.26 -10.36
N TYR A 34 10.90 18.04 -11.13
CA TYR A 34 11.23 19.43 -10.78
C TYR A 34 10.02 20.34 -11.03
N ALA A 35 9.38 20.15 -12.19
CA ALA A 35 8.14 20.84 -12.52
C ALA A 35 6.97 20.42 -11.62
N THR A 36 6.91 19.15 -11.21
CA THR A 36 5.91 18.70 -10.21
C THR A 36 6.13 19.35 -8.85
N ALA A 37 7.38 19.39 -8.34
CA ALA A 37 7.68 20.10 -7.09
C ALA A 37 7.34 21.60 -7.18
N ALA A 38 7.63 22.24 -8.32
CA ALA A 38 7.23 23.62 -8.57
C ALA A 38 5.72 23.81 -8.60
N ALA A 39 4.95 22.90 -9.23
CA ALA A 39 3.49 22.95 -9.28
C ALA A 39 2.86 22.78 -7.89
N ILE A 40 3.38 21.84 -7.08
CA ILE A 40 2.95 21.65 -5.68
C ILE A 40 3.18 22.93 -4.88
N SER A 41 4.36 23.54 -5.04
CA SER A 41 4.71 24.78 -4.39
C SER A 41 3.80 25.95 -4.82
N ALA A 42 3.57 26.09 -6.13
CA ALA A 42 2.73 27.13 -6.70
C ALA A 42 1.28 27.08 -6.21
N ALA A 43 0.74 25.87 -6.04
CA ALA A 43 -0.62 25.66 -5.57
C ALA A 43 -0.80 25.89 -4.07
N SER A 44 0.26 25.78 -3.27
CA SER A 44 0.16 25.67 -1.81
C SER A 44 0.87 26.77 -1.03
N PHE A 45 1.79 27.52 -1.66
CA PHE A 45 2.58 28.55 -1.01
C PHE A 45 2.49 29.88 -1.75
N ASN A 46 2.17 30.94 -1.01
CA ASN A 46 2.13 32.29 -1.54
C ASN A 46 3.54 32.87 -1.73
N PRO A 47 3.73 33.86 -2.62
CA PRO A 47 4.96 34.63 -2.68
C PRO A 47 5.34 35.24 -1.32
N GLY A 48 6.64 35.40 -1.05
CA GLY A 48 7.19 35.96 0.18
C GLY A 48 7.36 34.94 1.31
N VAL A 49 7.55 33.65 1.00
CA VAL A 49 7.80 32.63 2.03
C VAL A 49 9.05 32.94 2.84
N SER A 50 9.04 32.62 4.12
CA SER A 50 10.18 32.81 5.02
C SER A 50 11.40 31.98 4.60
N ALA A 51 11.18 30.74 4.12
CA ALA A 51 12.22 29.84 3.67
C ALA A 51 11.77 29.00 2.47
N VAL A 52 12.74 28.52 1.69
CA VAL A 52 12.59 27.42 0.72
C VAL A 52 13.64 26.38 1.03
N TYR A 53 13.25 25.11 1.08
CA TYR A 53 14.17 23.99 1.19
C TYR A 53 14.48 23.45 -0.20
N VAL A 54 15.77 23.22 -0.48
CA VAL A 54 16.25 22.72 -1.77
C VAL A 54 16.98 21.41 -1.55
N ALA A 55 16.49 20.37 -2.20
CA ALA A 55 17.09 19.04 -2.20
C ALA A 55 17.43 18.59 -3.63
N THR A 56 18.25 17.55 -3.77
CA THR A 56 18.46 16.95 -5.09
C THR A 56 17.22 16.15 -5.51
N GLY A 57 16.88 16.20 -6.79
CA GLY A 57 15.83 15.36 -7.37
C GLY A 57 16.25 13.91 -7.60
N VAL A 58 17.51 13.53 -7.35
CA VAL A 58 18.09 12.25 -7.82
C VAL A 58 18.35 11.23 -6.70
N ASN A 59 18.80 11.66 -5.52
CA ASN A 59 19.08 10.78 -4.37
C ASN A 59 18.72 11.46 -3.03
N PHE A 60 17.89 10.83 -2.22
CA PHE A 60 16.96 11.56 -1.34
C PHE A 60 17.04 11.30 0.18
N PRO A 61 18.06 10.63 0.76
CA PRO A 61 18.04 10.38 2.20
C PRO A 61 18.06 11.69 3.00
N ASP A 62 18.90 12.65 2.59
CA ASP A 62 18.95 13.99 3.20
C ASP A 62 17.64 14.76 3.02
N ALA A 63 16.92 14.49 1.93
CA ALA A 63 15.72 15.21 1.57
C ALA A 63 14.53 14.84 2.46
N LEU A 64 14.45 13.60 2.96
CA LEU A 64 13.36 13.18 3.84
C LEU A 64 13.35 13.97 5.16
N ALA A 65 14.51 14.03 5.85
CA ALA A 65 14.66 14.81 7.07
C ALA A 65 14.41 16.30 6.81
N GLY A 66 14.90 16.79 5.68
CA GLY A 66 14.67 18.16 5.25
C GLY A 66 13.22 18.48 4.92
N ALA A 67 12.46 17.53 4.38
CA ALA A 67 11.04 17.72 4.09
C ALA A 67 10.19 17.83 5.36
N ALA A 68 10.54 17.08 6.41
CA ALA A 68 9.93 17.25 7.73
C ALA A 68 10.26 18.62 8.34
N ALA A 69 11.51 19.10 8.20
CA ALA A 69 11.91 20.44 8.62
C ALA A 69 11.18 21.53 7.82
N ALA A 70 11.07 21.37 6.50
CA ALA A 70 10.33 22.28 5.62
C ALA A 70 8.85 22.34 6.00
N ALA A 71 8.23 21.18 6.26
CA ALA A 71 6.87 21.08 6.73
C ALA A 71 6.66 21.76 8.11
N ALA A 72 7.60 21.59 9.04
CA ALA A 72 7.56 22.25 10.35
C ALA A 72 7.67 23.78 10.25
N GLU A 73 8.43 24.29 9.27
CA GLU A 73 8.58 25.73 9.01
C GLU A 73 7.54 26.31 8.04
N ASN A 74 6.57 25.49 7.58
CA ASN A 74 5.61 25.88 6.54
C ASN A 74 6.30 26.44 5.27
N ALA A 75 7.34 25.75 4.83
CA ALA A 75 8.18 26.11 3.69
C ALA A 75 8.09 25.06 2.58
N PRO A 76 8.06 25.45 1.30
CA PRO A 76 8.07 24.49 0.20
C PRO A 76 9.43 23.79 0.08
N THR A 77 9.39 22.57 -0.46
CA THR A 77 10.58 21.83 -0.89
C THR A 77 10.65 21.83 -2.42
N LEU A 78 11.72 22.40 -2.96
CA LEU A 78 12.01 22.38 -4.39
C LEU A 78 13.20 21.47 -4.70
N LEU A 79 13.21 20.94 -5.93
CA LEU A 79 14.22 20.00 -6.38
C LEU A 79 15.20 20.65 -7.35
N VAL A 80 16.48 20.30 -7.24
CA VAL A 80 17.54 20.68 -8.19
C VAL A 80 18.32 19.45 -8.65
N THR A 81 19.14 19.58 -9.70
CA THR A 81 20.15 18.56 -10.01
C THR A 81 21.44 18.84 -9.21
N ARG A 82 22.43 17.96 -9.31
CA ARG A 82 23.75 18.21 -8.71
C ARG A 82 24.40 19.48 -9.26
N THR A 83 24.24 19.75 -10.55
CA THR A 83 25.04 20.75 -11.29
C THR A 83 24.22 21.86 -11.91
N SER A 84 22.89 21.81 -11.83
CA SER A 84 22.00 22.82 -12.40
C SER A 84 20.74 23.04 -11.55
N ILE A 85 20.20 24.26 -11.65
CA ILE A 85 18.85 24.58 -11.19
C ILE A 85 17.93 24.45 -12.41
N PRO A 86 16.99 23.48 -12.46
CA PRO A 86 16.04 23.33 -13.56
C PRO A 86 15.17 24.57 -13.76
N ASP A 87 14.69 24.81 -14.98
CA ASP A 87 13.93 26.02 -15.33
C ASP A 87 12.69 26.20 -14.46
N ALA A 88 11.93 25.12 -14.23
CA ALA A 88 10.75 25.16 -13.36
C ALA A 88 11.10 25.57 -11.92
N THR A 89 12.22 25.07 -11.39
CA THR A 89 12.71 25.45 -10.06
C THR A 89 13.15 26.92 -10.02
N ARG A 90 13.80 27.43 -11.07
CA ARG A 90 14.18 28.86 -11.16
C ARG A 90 12.95 29.76 -11.19
N ALA A 91 11.97 29.43 -12.02
CA ALA A 91 10.73 30.17 -12.14
C ALA A 91 9.99 30.22 -10.79
N GLU A 92 9.91 29.08 -10.10
CA GLU A 92 9.22 29.00 -8.82
C GLU A 92 9.97 29.71 -7.69
N LEU A 93 11.29 29.61 -7.62
CA LEU A 93 12.10 30.43 -6.71
C LEU A 93 11.89 31.94 -6.96
N GLY A 94 11.82 32.34 -8.23
CA GLY A 94 11.52 33.72 -8.63
C GLY A 94 10.14 34.19 -8.20
N ARG A 95 9.11 33.32 -8.28
CA ARG A 95 7.76 33.60 -7.80
C ARG A 95 7.72 33.70 -6.26
N LEU A 96 8.34 32.75 -5.58
CA LEU A 96 8.33 32.61 -4.13
C LEU A 96 9.08 33.73 -3.42
N ARG A 97 10.16 34.28 -4.01
CA ARG A 97 11.02 35.32 -3.41
C ARG A 97 11.35 35.02 -1.93
N PRO A 98 11.97 33.86 -1.63
CA PRO A 98 12.15 33.41 -0.26
C PRO A 98 13.03 34.32 0.59
N GLY A 99 12.72 34.42 1.89
CA GLY A 99 13.55 35.13 2.87
C GLY A 99 14.90 34.44 3.13
N ARG A 100 14.96 33.11 2.99
CA ARG A 100 16.21 32.33 2.97
C ARG A 100 16.05 31.06 2.13
N ILE A 101 17.15 30.48 1.69
CA ILE A 101 17.17 29.19 0.99
C ILE A 101 18.02 28.20 1.78
N VAL A 102 17.46 27.04 2.10
CA VAL A 102 18.15 25.97 2.82
C VAL A 102 18.51 24.85 1.86
N VAL A 103 19.79 24.66 1.59
CA VAL A 103 20.32 23.60 0.74
C VAL A 103 20.60 22.36 1.57
N LEU A 104 19.93 21.26 1.26
CA LEU A 104 20.03 19.99 1.97
C LEU A 104 21.06 19.07 1.30
N GLY A 105 22.06 18.66 2.07
CA GLY A 105 23.11 17.75 1.62
C GLY A 105 24.41 18.42 1.21
N GLY A 106 25.46 17.61 1.14
CA GLY A 106 26.83 18.05 0.85
C GLY A 106 27.05 18.51 -0.60
N THR A 107 28.25 19.01 -0.88
CA THR A 107 28.66 19.49 -2.23
C THR A 107 28.76 18.37 -3.27
N SER A 108 28.88 17.12 -2.83
CA SER A 108 28.80 15.93 -3.68
C SER A 108 27.39 15.66 -4.22
N VAL A 109 26.35 16.18 -3.54
CA VAL A 109 24.94 15.97 -3.90
C VAL A 109 24.37 17.20 -4.61
N ILE A 110 24.68 18.41 -4.11
CA ILE A 110 24.34 19.69 -4.74
C ILE A 110 25.61 20.54 -4.75
N SER A 111 26.18 20.78 -5.93
CA SER A 111 27.47 21.48 -6.09
C SER A 111 27.50 22.87 -5.45
N THR A 112 28.70 23.35 -5.15
CA THR A 112 28.91 24.72 -4.68
C THR A 112 28.38 25.74 -5.69
N ALA A 113 28.55 25.49 -7.00
CA ALA A 113 28.04 26.36 -8.06
C ALA A 113 26.52 26.52 -8.01
N VAL A 114 25.77 25.43 -7.82
CA VAL A 114 24.30 25.51 -7.62
C VAL A 114 23.96 26.29 -6.36
N GLY A 115 24.67 26.03 -5.25
CA GLY A 115 24.50 26.79 -4.01
C GLY A 115 24.70 28.30 -4.19
N SER A 116 25.77 28.71 -4.89
CA SER A 116 26.04 30.12 -5.19
C SER A 116 24.98 30.72 -6.12
N ALA A 117 24.52 29.96 -7.13
CA ALA A 117 23.49 30.42 -8.06
C ALA A 117 22.13 30.64 -7.37
N LEU A 118 21.82 29.90 -6.30
CA LEU A 118 20.59 30.08 -5.51
C LEU A 118 20.54 31.45 -4.82
N GLN A 119 21.67 32.09 -4.54
CA GLN A 119 21.71 33.40 -3.88
C GLN A 119 20.99 34.49 -4.68
N ALA A 120 20.90 34.35 -6.01
CA ALA A 120 20.17 35.29 -6.85
C ALA A 120 18.65 35.35 -6.57
N TYR A 121 18.09 34.36 -5.87
CA TYR A 121 16.66 34.25 -5.61
C TYR A 121 16.25 34.68 -4.19
N THR A 122 17.19 35.13 -3.36
CA THR A 122 16.91 35.60 -2.00
C THR A 122 17.80 36.78 -1.63
N SER A 123 17.24 37.77 -0.94
CA SER A 123 18.03 38.83 -0.29
C SER A 123 18.62 38.41 1.05
N GLY A 124 18.17 37.28 1.60
CA GLY A 124 18.72 36.69 2.81
C GLY A 124 19.86 35.73 2.51
N ARG A 125 19.97 34.68 3.32
CA ARG A 125 21.09 33.72 3.25
C ARG A 125 20.71 32.45 2.50
N VAL A 126 21.63 31.96 1.68
CA VAL A 126 21.65 30.55 1.30
C VAL A 126 22.44 29.78 2.35
N VAL A 127 21.78 28.88 3.07
CA VAL A 127 22.37 28.07 4.15
C VAL A 127 22.43 26.63 3.71
N ARG A 128 23.62 26.02 3.74
CA ARG A 128 23.76 24.59 3.50
C ARG A 128 23.77 23.83 4.82
N ILE A 129 22.96 22.77 4.90
CA ILE A 129 22.96 21.83 6.02
C ILE A 129 23.37 20.46 5.49
N ALA A 130 24.47 19.93 6.00
CA ALA A 130 25.04 18.65 5.60
C ALA A 130 25.88 18.04 6.73
N GLY A 131 25.94 16.72 6.77
CA GLY A 131 26.87 15.94 7.57
C GLY A 131 27.81 15.09 6.71
N ALA A 132 28.66 14.31 7.37
CA ALA A 132 29.59 13.39 6.69
C ALA A 132 28.87 12.30 5.90
N ASP A 133 27.68 11.90 6.37
CA ASP A 133 26.78 10.97 5.71
C ASP A 133 25.32 11.38 5.95
N ARG A 134 24.39 10.57 5.47
CA ARG A 134 22.94 10.80 5.59
C ARG A 134 22.43 10.85 7.04
N TYR A 135 23.07 10.12 7.95
CA TYR A 135 22.67 10.07 9.35
C TYR A 135 23.08 11.37 10.04
N ALA A 136 24.34 11.79 9.83
CA ALA A 136 24.85 13.06 10.28
C ALA A 136 24.10 14.25 9.66
N THR A 137 23.72 14.18 8.38
CA THR A 137 22.87 15.21 7.74
C THR A 137 21.50 15.30 8.40
N SER A 138 20.84 14.16 8.68
CA SER A 138 19.53 14.17 9.37
C SER A 138 19.61 14.78 10.77
N ALA A 139 20.67 14.48 11.52
CA ALA A 139 20.92 15.07 12.83
C ALA A 139 21.21 16.59 12.74
N ALA A 140 21.97 17.02 11.72
CA ALA A 140 22.26 18.44 11.49
C ALA A 140 21.01 19.24 11.09
N ILE A 141 20.13 18.67 10.25
CA ILE A 141 18.83 19.26 9.90
C ILE A 141 17.98 19.40 11.16
N SER A 142 17.88 18.33 11.95
CA SER A 142 17.14 18.36 13.22
C SER A 142 17.64 19.48 14.14
N ARG A 143 18.96 19.60 14.32
CA ARG A 143 19.58 20.61 15.18
C ARG A 143 19.35 22.04 14.73
N ALA A 144 19.29 22.27 13.41
CA ALA A 144 19.09 23.59 12.85
C ALA A 144 17.63 24.07 12.95
N THR A 145 16.68 23.15 13.08
CA THR A 145 15.24 23.45 12.99
C THR A 145 14.48 23.25 14.30
N PHE A 146 14.84 22.25 15.11
CA PHE A 146 14.04 21.84 16.28
C PHE A 146 14.76 22.13 17.61
N ALA A 147 14.05 22.78 18.52
CA ALA A 147 14.51 23.01 19.89
C ALA A 147 14.52 21.71 20.71
N PRO A 148 15.28 21.63 21.82
CA PRO A 148 15.14 20.57 22.82
C PRO A 148 13.72 20.47 23.39
N GLY A 149 13.37 19.30 23.95
CA GLY A 149 12.09 19.03 24.60
C GLY A 149 10.94 18.78 23.62
N VAL A 150 11.19 18.15 22.47
CA VAL A 150 10.14 17.87 21.49
C VAL A 150 9.15 16.83 22.02
N ALA A 151 7.86 16.98 21.71
CA ALA A 151 6.88 15.95 22.07
C ALA A 151 7.16 14.62 21.38
N ARG A 152 7.73 14.65 20.18
CA ARG A 152 7.97 13.45 19.37
C ARG A 152 9.21 13.59 18.50
N ALA A 153 9.92 12.49 18.30
CA ALA A 153 10.89 12.34 17.22
C ALA A 153 10.48 11.15 16.34
N TYR A 154 10.63 11.28 15.03
CA TYR A 154 10.41 10.20 14.08
C TYR A 154 11.75 9.61 13.66
N VAL A 155 11.81 8.29 13.55
CA VAL A 155 12.99 7.55 13.14
C VAL A 155 12.66 6.69 11.93
N ALA A 156 13.45 6.80 10.87
CA ALA A 156 13.31 6.01 9.65
C ALA A 156 14.66 5.41 9.23
N THR A 157 14.62 4.39 8.36
CA THR A 157 15.85 3.86 7.77
C THR A 157 16.51 4.89 6.85
N GLY A 158 17.84 5.03 6.91
CA GLY A 158 18.59 5.85 5.96
C GLY A 158 18.85 5.15 4.62
N ALA A 159 18.55 3.86 4.45
CA ALA A 159 18.92 3.10 3.26
C ALA A 159 17.94 3.29 2.09
N ASN A 160 16.72 2.74 2.20
CA ASN A 160 15.62 2.86 1.24
C ASN A 160 14.31 3.00 2.01
N PHE A 161 13.59 4.11 1.83
CA PHE A 161 12.55 4.54 2.78
C PHE A 161 11.26 5.03 2.11
N PRO A 162 10.67 4.26 1.17
CA PRO A 162 9.33 4.57 0.67
C PRO A 162 8.30 4.62 1.82
N ASP A 163 8.51 3.77 2.83
CA ASP A 163 7.73 3.66 4.07
C ASP A 163 7.72 4.95 4.90
N ALA A 164 8.69 5.85 4.72
CA ALA A 164 8.83 7.05 5.54
C ALA A 164 8.30 8.34 4.88
N LEU A 165 7.89 8.28 3.60
CA LEU A 165 7.44 9.47 2.86
C LEU A 165 6.21 10.11 3.50
N GLY A 166 5.19 9.33 3.85
CA GLY A 166 4.05 9.81 4.64
C GLY A 166 4.45 10.27 6.06
N GLY A 167 5.54 9.71 6.58
CA GLY A 167 6.07 10.04 7.91
C GLY A 167 6.68 11.43 7.99
N ALA A 168 7.26 11.96 6.91
CA ALA A 168 7.74 13.34 6.88
C ALA A 168 6.59 14.36 6.96
N ALA A 169 5.47 14.10 6.28
CA ALA A 169 4.27 14.92 6.39
C ALA A 169 3.70 14.89 7.82
N ALA A 170 3.60 13.69 8.42
CA ALA A 170 3.15 13.50 9.79
C ALA A 170 4.09 14.16 10.83
N ALA A 171 5.40 14.06 10.64
CA ALA A 171 6.38 14.71 11.49
C ALA A 171 6.27 16.24 11.42
N GLY A 172 6.16 16.79 10.20
CA GLY A 172 5.94 18.23 9.99
C GLY A 172 4.61 18.74 10.56
N ARG A 173 3.54 17.94 10.49
CA ARG A 173 2.26 18.26 11.16
C ARG A 173 2.46 18.42 12.67
N ASN A 174 3.23 17.51 13.28
CA ASN A 174 3.50 17.45 14.70
C ASN A 174 4.68 18.33 15.17
N GLY A 175 5.30 19.11 14.28
CA GLY A 175 6.48 19.91 14.61
C GLY A 175 7.67 19.08 15.10
N ALA A 176 7.82 17.86 14.57
CA ALA A 176 8.81 16.86 15.00
C ALA A 176 9.89 16.62 13.93
N PRO A 177 11.13 16.31 14.33
CA PRO A 177 12.18 15.93 13.40
C PRO A 177 11.97 14.50 12.86
N VAL A 178 12.49 14.25 11.67
CA VAL A 178 12.77 12.89 11.17
C VAL A 178 14.28 12.67 11.20
N LEU A 179 14.71 11.65 11.96
CA LEU A 179 16.09 11.21 12.06
C LEU A 179 16.27 9.88 11.33
N LEU A 180 17.43 9.68 10.71
CA LEU A 180 17.73 8.48 9.96
C LEU A 180 18.62 7.54 10.79
N VAL A 181 18.30 6.26 10.81
CA VAL A 181 19.13 5.20 11.43
C VAL A 181 19.53 4.15 10.40
N ALA A 182 20.57 3.38 10.70
CA ALA A 182 20.84 2.18 9.92
C ALA A 182 19.90 1.06 10.37
N ARG A 183 19.76 0.00 9.56
CA ARG A 183 18.87 -1.13 9.87
C ARG A 183 19.08 -1.68 11.28
N ASP A 184 20.34 -1.93 11.65
CA ASP A 184 20.70 -2.64 12.88
C ASP A 184 21.52 -1.80 13.87
N ARG A 185 21.61 -0.48 13.67
CA ARG A 185 22.26 0.42 14.64
C ARG A 185 21.68 1.83 14.62
N VAL A 186 21.69 2.49 15.78
CA VAL A 186 21.54 3.95 15.90
C VAL A 186 22.93 4.58 15.75
N PRO A 187 23.23 5.34 14.68
CA PRO A 187 24.49 6.06 14.55
C PRO A 187 24.70 7.07 15.67
N GLU A 188 25.95 7.35 16.07
CA GLU A 188 26.23 8.18 17.25
C GLU A 188 25.76 9.63 17.07
N GLU A 189 25.82 10.18 15.86
CA GLU A 189 25.32 11.53 15.56
C GLU A 189 23.80 11.63 15.81
N VAL A 190 23.09 10.55 15.53
CA VAL A 190 21.64 10.44 15.75
C VAL A 190 21.34 10.22 17.22
N ALA A 191 22.12 9.39 17.91
CA ALA A 191 22.03 9.20 19.35
C ALA A 191 22.26 10.51 20.12
N ALA A 192 23.32 11.25 19.77
CA ALA A 192 23.62 12.56 20.35
C ALA A 192 22.50 13.58 20.10
N GLU A 193 21.89 13.55 18.92
CA GLU A 193 20.78 14.42 18.59
C GLU A 193 19.50 14.03 19.34
N LEU A 194 19.19 12.74 19.49
CA LEU A 194 18.08 12.27 20.31
C LEU A 194 18.25 12.67 21.79
N ARG A 195 19.46 12.58 22.35
CA ARG A 195 19.76 13.08 23.71
C ARG A 195 19.52 14.59 23.83
N ARG A 196 19.91 15.37 22.82
CA ARG A 196 19.69 16.83 22.79
C ARG A 196 18.20 17.18 22.68
N LEU A 197 17.47 16.47 21.82
CA LEU A 197 16.05 16.66 21.59
C LEU A 197 15.21 16.26 22.80
N ALA A 198 15.65 15.28 23.57
CA ALA A 198 14.92 14.71 24.71
C ALA A 198 13.42 14.45 24.38
N PRO A 199 13.12 13.63 23.34
CA PRO A 199 11.76 13.46 22.86
C PRO A 199 10.87 12.75 23.89
N ALA A 200 9.63 13.21 24.07
CA ALA A 200 8.67 12.53 24.94
C ALA A 200 8.26 11.15 24.38
N ASP A 201 8.08 11.01 23.06
CA ASP A 201 7.89 9.73 22.38
C ASP A 201 8.79 9.60 21.14
N ILE A 202 9.10 8.37 20.75
CA ILE A 202 9.81 8.08 19.49
C ILE A 202 8.94 7.20 18.59
N ILE A 203 8.75 7.62 17.34
CA ILE A 203 7.99 6.86 16.35
C ILE A 203 8.94 6.25 15.33
N VAL A 204 8.98 4.93 15.25
CA VAL A 204 9.74 4.18 14.24
C VAL A 204 8.85 3.98 13.00
N LEU A 205 9.34 4.42 11.85
CA LEU A 205 8.67 4.30 10.56
C LEU A 205 9.24 3.12 9.77
N GLY A 206 8.36 2.20 9.36
CA GLY A 206 8.71 1.03 8.56
C GLY A 206 8.91 -0.25 9.38
N SER A 207 8.95 -1.38 8.67
CA SER A 207 9.00 -2.72 9.27
C SER A 207 10.33 -3.04 9.95
N THR A 208 10.39 -4.19 10.63
CA THR A 208 11.64 -4.72 11.22
C THR A 208 12.73 -5.03 10.19
N ASN A 209 12.37 -5.15 8.91
CA ASN A 209 13.33 -5.29 7.82
C ASN A 209 14.04 -3.96 7.51
N ALA A 210 13.38 -2.82 7.74
CA ALA A 210 13.91 -1.48 7.51
C ALA A 210 14.66 -0.93 8.74
N VAL A 211 14.07 -1.09 9.92
CA VAL A 211 14.63 -0.71 11.23
C VAL A 211 14.40 -1.87 12.18
N SER A 212 15.45 -2.58 12.61
CA SER A 212 15.33 -3.81 13.39
C SER A 212 14.60 -3.63 14.72
N GLY A 213 14.16 -4.75 15.31
CA GLY A 213 13.64 -4.76 16.69
C GLY A 213 14.69 -4.26 17.68
N SER A 214 15.95 -4.68 17.53
CA SER A 214 17.05 -4.25 18.40
C SER A 214 17.30 -2.74 18.35
N VAL A 215 17.13 -2.09 17.18
CA VAL A 215 17.21 -0.62 17.10
C VAL A 215 16.03 0.02 17.81
N GLN A 216 14.81 -0.51 17.67
CA GLN A 216 13.65 -0.01 18.41
C GLN A 216 13.87 -0.11 19.93
N ASP A 217 14.39 -1.24 20.42
CA ASP A 217 14.68 -1.44 21.84
C ASP A 217 15.76 -0.45 22.31
N ALA A 218 16.82 -0.24 21.52
CA ALA A 218 17.88 0.72 21.82
C ALA A 218 17.35 2.17 21.86
N LEU A 219 16.33 2.51 21.08
CA LEU A 219 15.75 3.85 21.07
C LEU A 219 15.06 4.20 22.39
N GLN A 220 14.64 3.21 23.18
CA GLN A 220 14.01 3.44 24.49
C GLN A 220 14.94 4.17 25.46
N ALA A 221 16.26 4.07 25.28
CA ALA A 221 17.23 4.79 26.11
C ALA A 221 17.19 6.32 25.93
N PHE A 222 16.52 6.83 24.88
CA PHE A 222 16.44 8.27 24.59
C PHE A 222 15.10 8.92 24.96
N THR A 223 14.18 8.15 25.54
CA THR A 223 12.86 8.66 25.94
C THR A 223 12.35 7.96 27.20
N SER A 224 11.67 8.70 28.07
CA SER A 224 10.91 8.13 29.19
C SER A 224 9.49 7.69 28.81
N GLY A 225 9.03 8.03 27.61
CA GLY A 225 7.73 7.63 27.07
C GLY A 225 7.86 6.39 26.20
N SER A 226 7.09 6.35 25.11
CA SER A 226 6.94 5.15 24.29
C SER A 226 7.78 5.19 23.02
N VAL A 227 8.32 4.03 22.64
CA VAL A 227 8.84 3.79 21.28
C VAL A 227 7.82 2.99 20.48
N ILE A 228 7.09 3.67 19.60
CA ILE A 228 5.97 3.10 18.84
C ILE A 228 6.39 2.88 17.40
N ARG A 229 6.10 1.71 16.84
CA ARG A 229 6.33 1.41 15.43
C ARG A 229 5.07 1.60 14.60
N LEU A 230 5.17 2.38 13.53
CA LEU A 230 4.17 2.48 12.47
C LEU A 230 4.71 1.80 11.21
N ALA A 231 4.16 0.64 10.89
CA ALA A 231 4.64 -0.18 9.79
C ALA A 231 3.52 -1.03 9.18
N GLY A 232 3.63 -1.25 7.89
CA GLY A 232 2.82 -2.17 7.11
C GLY A 232 3.62 -3.34 6.55
N THR A 233 2.97 -4.19 5.76
CA THR A 233 3.68 -5.26 5.03
C THR A 233 4.44 -4.72 3.82
N ASP A 234 4.00 -3.58 3.30
CA ASP A 234 4.66 -2.80 2.26
C ASP A 234 4.52 -1.28 2.53
N ARG A 235 4.94 -0.48 1.54
CA ARG A 235 4.92 0.99 1.59
C ARG A 235 3.51 1.58 1.60
N TYR A 236 2.55 0.89 0.99
CA TYR A 236 1.16 1.35 0.91
C TYR A 236 0.51 1.15 2.28
N ASP A 237 0.65 -0.05 2.87
CA ASP A 237 0.21 -0.34 4.23
C ASP A 237 0.88 0.57 5.26
N THR A 238 2.17 0.88 5.09
CA THR A 238 2.86 1.79 6.01
C THR A 238 2.29 3.21 5.91
N SER A 239 1.95 3.69 4.72
CA SER A 239 1.28 4.98 4.55
C SER A 239 -0.09 5.02 5.25
N LEU A 240 -0.82 3.91 5.24
CA LEU A 240 -2.08 3.75 5.98
C LEU A 240 -1.86 3.78 7.50
N ALA A 241 -0.87 3.05 8.00
CA ALA A 241 -0.54 3.04 9.44
C ALA A 241 -0.16 4.43 9.95
N ILE A 242 0.61 5.19 9.15
CA ILE A 242 0.97 6.58 9.46
C ILE A 242 -0.26 7.48 9.46
N SER A 243 -1.11 7.35 8.45
CA SER A 243 -2.34 8.15 8.34
C SER A 243 -3.25 7.96 9.56
N ARG A 244 -3.56 6.71 9.90
CA ARG A 244 -4.44 6.35 11.02
C ARG A 244 -3.91 6.80 12.38
N ALA A 245 -2.60 6.77 12.58
CA ALA A 245 -1.98 7.19 13.83
C ALA A 245 -1.87 8.72 13.97
N THR A 246 -2.03 9.47 12.87
CA THR A 246 -1.76 10.93 12.84
C THR A 246 -3.02 11.77 12.59
N TYR A 247 -3.94 11.29 11.76
CA TYR A 247 -5.08 12.06 11.28
C TYR A 247 -6.39 11.37 11.63
N GLU A 248 -7.18 12.00 12.51
CA GLU A 248 -8.54 11.56 12.82
C GLU A 248 -9.45 11.77 11.61
N SER A 249 -9.41 12.97 11.02
CA SER A 249 -10.09 13.37 9.80
C SER A 249 -9.23 14.33 8.96
N ALA A 250 -9.56 14.49 7.68
CA ALA A 250 -8.93 15.46 6.80
C ALA A 250 -9.84 15.82 5.63
N THR A 251 -10.04 17.11 5.35
CA THR A 251 -10.78 17.58 4.16
C THR A 251 -10.07 17.19 2.86
N SER A 252 -8.74 17.28 2.84
CA SER A 252 -7.92 16.95 1.68
C SER A 252 -6.97 15.80 1.99
N VAL A 253 -6.87 14.86 1.06
CA VAL A 253 -5.87 13.79 1.05
C VAL A 253 -4.91 14.00 -0.10
N TYR A 254 -3.62 13.78 0.14
CA TYR A 254 -2.58 13.82 -0.87
C TYR A 254 -2.27 12.41 -1.34
N LEU A 255 -2.46 12.14 -2.63
CA LEU A 255 -2.21 10.84 -3.24
C LEU A 255 -0.95 10.92 -4.11
N ALA A 256 0.06 10.10 -3.80
CA ALA A 256 1.31 10.03 -4.56
C ALA A 256 1.65 8.59 -4.95
N THR A 257 2.44 8.40 -6.02
CA THR A 257 2.90 7.05 -6.37
C THR A 257 3.85 6.52 -5.32
N GLY A 258 3.72 5.25 -4.94
CA GLY A 258 4.71 4.56 -4.13
C GLY A 258 5.85 3.96 -4.96
N ALA A 259 5.78 3.98 -6.29
CA ALA A 259 6.80 3.38 -7.16
C ALA A 259 8.13 4.16 -7.13
N ASN A 260 8.08 5.46 -6.88
CA ASN A 260 9.23 6.33 -6.66
C ASN A 260 8.91 7.34 -5.53
N PHE A 261 9.78 8.34 -5.31
CA PHE A 261 9.72 9.24 -4.16
C PHE A 261 9.54 10.75 -4.44
N PRO A 262 9.96 11.34 -5.60
CA PRO A 262 10.09 12.80 -5.69
C PRO A 262 8.79 13.58 -5.45
N ASP A 263 7.66 13.07 -5.94
CA ASP A 263 6.38 13.77 -5.86
C ASP A 263 5.82 13.75 -4.43
N ALA A 264 5.88 12.58 -3.77
CA ALA A 264 5.54 12.42 -2.37
C ALA A 264 6.41 13.28 -1.45
N LEU A 265 7.72 13.34 -1.72
CA LEU A 265 8.67 14.17 -0.98
C LEU A 265 8.33 15.67 -1.10
N ALA A 266 8.05 16.15 -2.31
CA ALA A 266 7.66 17.54 -2.54
C ALA A 266 6.29 17.89 -1.93
N GLY A 267 5.42 16.89 -1.74
CA GLY A 267 4.14 17.03 -1.05
C GLY A 267 4.19 16.98 0.48
N ALA A 268 5.29 16.51 1.09
CA ALA A 268 5.38 16.40 2.55
C ALA A 268 5.18 17.75 3.30
N PRO A 269 5.66 18.91 2.77
CA PRO A 269 5.36 20.23 3.34
C PRO A 269 3.89 20.62 3.44
N LEU A 270 2.97 19.86 2.82
CA LEU A 270 1.53 20.12 2.88
C LEU A 270 0.88 19.63 4.19
N ARG A 271 1.59 18.80 4.98
CA ARG A 271 1.23 18.41 6.36
C ARG A 271 -0.11 17.68 6.53
N GLY A 272 -0.74 17.24 5.45
CA GLY A 272 -1.93 16.39 5.50
C GLY A 272 -1.63 14.91 5.25
N PRO A 273 -2.66 14.05 5.26
CA PRO A 273 -2.50 12.62 4.98
C PRO A 273 -1.93 12.41 3.58
N LEU A 274 -0.71 11.89 3.53
CA LEU A 274 -0.02 11.51 2.30
C LEU A 274 -0.10 9.99 2.13
N LEU A 275 -1.03 9.55 1.28
CA LEU A 275 -1.27 8.15 0.98
C LEU A 275 -0.52 7.74 -0.29
N LEU A 276 0.04 6.53 -0.28
CA LEU A 276 0.77 5.99 -1.43
C LEU A 276 -0.11 5.01 -2.20
N THR A 277 0.02 5.02 -3.53
CA THR A 277 -0.66 4.06 -4.42
C THR A 277 0.31 3.52 -5.49
N PRO A 278 0.10 2.31 -6.04
CA PRO A 278 0.86 1.82 -7.20
C PRO A 278 0.79 2.74 -8.42
N GLY A 279 -0.29 3.52 -8.55
CA GLY A 279 -0.45 4.55 -9.59
C GLY A 279 -1.24 4.10 -10.82
N GLU A 280 -1.15 2.82 -11.19
CA GLU A 280 -1.95 2.23 -12.27
C GLU A 280 -3.36 1.81 -11.83
N TYR A 281 -3.54 1.53 -10.53
CA TYR A 281 -4.77 1.11 -9.89
C TYR A 281 -4.80 1.60 -8.43
N LEU A 282 -5.98 1.65 -7.82
CA LEU A 282 -6.13 1.98 -6.40
C LEU A 282 -6.30 0.70 -5.58
N LEU A 283 -5.63 0.63 -4.43
CA LEU A 283 -5.83 -0.46 -3.47
C LEU A 283 -7.09 -0.17 -2.62
N PRO A 284 -7.97 -1.16 -2.36
CA PRO A 284 -9.17 -0.97 -1.55
C PRO A 284 -8.89 -0.36 -0.19
N ALA A 285 -7.80 -0.76 0.47
CA ALA A 285 -7.40 -0.23 1.77
C ALA A 285 -7.05 1.27 1.74
N ILE A 286 -6.52 1.78 0.62
CA ILE A 286 -6.28 3.21 0.41
C ILE A 286 -7.61 3.95 0.26
N ARG A 287 -8.55 3.39 -0.52
CA ARG A 287 -9.89 3.98 -0.64
C ARG A 287 -10.61 4.02 0.71
N ALA A 288 -10.61 2.92 1.45
CA ALA A 288 -11.21 2.84 2.78
C ALA A 288 -10.63 3.88 3.75
N GLU A 289 -9.34 4.18 3.65
CA GLU A 289 -8.71 5.24 4.46
C GLU A 289 -9.15 6.64 4.05
N ILE A 290 -9.31 6.91 2.76
CA ILE A 290 -9.88 8.17 2.25
C ILE A 290 -11.29 8.37 2.81
N VAL A 291 -12.14 7.33 2.76
CA VAL A 291 -13.49 7.35 3.36
C VAL A 291 -13.41 7.60 4.87
N ARG A 292 -12.54 6.88 5.59
CA ARG A 292 -12.37 7.01 7.04
C ARG A 292 -12.01 8.44 7.45
N LEU A 293 -11.15 9.10 6.67
CA LEU A 293 -10.73 10.47 6.90
C LEU A 293 -11.84 11.50 6.62
N GLY A 294 -12.89 11.10 5.90
CA GLY A 294 -13.96 12.00 5.46
C GLY A 294 -13.48 13.03 4.45
N ALA A 295 -12.57 12.64 3.56
CA ALA A 295 -11.95 13.54 2.60
C ALA A 295 -12.88 13.89 1.44
N THR A 296 -13.07 15.19 1.22
CA THR A 296 -13.87 15.74 0.11
C THR A 296 -13.00 16.25 -1.05
N GLN A 297 -11.69 16.15 -0.92
CA GLN A 297 -10.74 16.55 -1.94
C GLN A 297 -9.56 15.58 -2.02
N ILE A 298 -9.33 15.06 -3.23
CA ILE A 298 -8.17 14.22 -3.56
C ILE A 298 -7.19 15.06 -4.35
N ILE A 299 -6.03 15.34 -3.75
CA ILE A 299 -4.93 16.06 -4.38
C ILE A 299 -3.90 15.05 -4.87
N VAL A 300 -3.84 14.87 -6.18
CA VAL A 300 -2.89 13.97 -6.83
C VAL A 300 -1.56 14.68 -7.03
N LEU A 301 -0.49 14.08 -6.55
CA LEU A 301 0.88 14.55 -6.69
C LEU A 301 1.59 13.73 -7.78
N GLY A 302 1.89 14.36 -8.90
CA GLY A 302 2.52 13.73 -10.05
C GLY A 302 1.62 13.66 -11.28
N SER A 303 2.26 13.40 -12.43
CA SER A 303 1.60 13.34 -13.73
C SER A 303 0.71 12.09 -13.88
N THR A 304 -0.02 12.01 -15.00
CA THR A 304 -0.83 10.82 -15.34
C THR A 304 0.00 9.55 -15.55
N ALA A 305 1.31 9.68 -15.81
CA ALA A 305 2.25 8.56 -15.85
C ALA A 305 2.66 8.06 -14.46
N ALA A 306 2.52 8.90 -13.41
CA ALA A 306 2.78 8.50 -12.03
C ALA A 306 1.51 7.94 -11.37
N ILE A 307 0.36 8.61 -11.57
CA ILE A 307 -0.96 8.17 -11.12
C ILE A 307 -1.95 8.42 -12.25
N ARG A 308 -2.52 7.35 -12.80
CA ARG A 308 -3.54 7.44 -13.85
C ARG A 308 -4.77 8.20 -13.37
N ASP A 309 -5.46 8.84 -14.30
CA ASP A 309 -6.73 9.50 -13.99
C ASP A 309 -7.77 8.50 -13.49
N SER A 310 -7.81 7.28 -14.03
CA SER A 310 -8.69 6.22 -13.50
C SER A 310 -8.48 5.96 -12.01
N THR A 311 -7.23 5.89 -11.57
CA THR A 311 -6.87 5.70 -10.15
C THR A 311 -7.26 6.92 -9.30
N ALA A 312 -7.07 8.13 -9.82
CA ALA A 312 -7.43 9.37 -9.13
C ALA A 312 -8.95 9.52 -8.95
N TYR A 313 -9.72 9.21 -10.00
CA TYR A 313 -11.19 9.28 -9.96
C TYR A 313 -11.77 8.17 -9.11
N GLU A 314 -11.20 6.96 -9.14
CA GLU A 314 -11.58 5.88 -8.22
C GLU A 314 -11.35 6.26 -6.75
N ALA A 315 -10.24 6.95 -6.45
CA ALA A 315 -9.96 7.47 -5.11
C ALA A 315 -10.99 8.50 -4.65
N ALA A 316 -11.60 9.23 -5.58
CA ALA A 316 -12.65 10.20 -5.34
C ALA A 316 -14.08 9.63 -5.44
N GLY A 317 -14.23 8.32 -5.65
CA GLY A 317 -15.55 7.70 -5.85
C GLY A 317 -16.30 8.20 -7.10
N LEU A 318 -15.58 8.77 -8.09
CA LEU A 318 -16.17 9.35 -9.29
C LEU A 318 -16.17 8.35 -10.46
N PRO A 319 -17.22 8.35 -11.30
CA PRO A 319 -17.20 7.59 -12.53
C PRO A 319 -16.14 8.15 -13.49
N TYR A 320 -15.38 7.26 -14.13
CA TYR A 320 -14.38 7.62 -15.12
C TYR A 320 -14.20 6.52 -16.15
N VAL A 321 -14.20 6.88 -17.44
CA VAL A 321 -13.91 5.96 -18.54
C VAL A 321 -12.55 6.32 -19.14
N PRO A 322 -11.52 5.47 -18.97
CA PRO A 322 -10.20 5.69 -19.55
C PRO A 322 -10.27 5.83 -21.08
N PRO A 323 -9.58 6.81 -21.69
CA PRO A 323 -9.55 6.95 -23.14
C PRO A 323 -9.01 5.71 -23.87
N ASP A 324 -8.08 4.99 -23.24
CA ASP A 324 -7.51 3.73 -23.75
C ASP A 324 -8.40 2.51 -23.46
N ARG A 325 -9.54 2.70 -22.78
CA ARG A 325 -10.44 1.66 -22.27
C ARG A 325 -9.69 0.53 -21.54
N ARG A 326 -8.56 0.85 -20.92
CA ARG A 326 -7.76 -0.09 -20.14
C ARG A 326 -8.17 0.00 -18.69
N TRP A 327 -8.58 -1.13 -18.13
CA TRP A 327 -9.06 -1.26 -16.77
C TRP A 327 -8.11 -2.14 -15.98
N ILE A 328 -7.56 -1.59 -14.90
CA ILE A 328 -6.67 -2.29 -14.00
C ILE A 328 -7.27 -2.16 -12.60
N GLY A 329 -7.45 -3.29 -11.93
CA GLY A 329 -7.94 -3.34 -10.56
C GLY A 329 -7.23 -4.42 -9.78
N ASN A 330 -7.14 -4.24 -8.46
CA ASN A 330 -6.41 -5.15 -7.60
C ASN A 330 -6.90 -5.06 -6.16
N LEU A 331 -7.39 -6.19 -5.65
CA LEU A 331 -7.90 -6.36 -4.29
C LEU A 331 -6.81 -6.72 -3.28
N TYR A 332 -5.55 -6.80 -3.71
CA TYR A 332 -4.46 -7.26 -2.85
C TYR A 332 -4.32 -6.40 -1.60
N ASP A 333 -4.22 -7.07 -0.46
CA ASP A 333 -3.79 -6.49 0.80
C ASP A 333 -2.69 -7.38 1.37
N GLY A 334 -1.50 -6.82 1.61
CA GLY A 334 -0.37 -7.61 2.04
C GLY A 334 -0.53 -8.17 3.47
N ARG A 335 -1.46 -7.61 4.26
CA ARG A 335 -1.87 -8.18 5.57
C ARG A 335 -2.70 -9.44 5.40
N ALA A 336 -3.34 -9.64 4.25
CA ALA A 336 -4.18 -10.80 3.96
C ALA A 336 -3.40 -12.04 3.57
N ALA A 337 -2.31 -11.86 2.82
CA ALA A 337 -1.56 -12.95 2.22
C ALA A 337 -0.84 -13.81 3.25
N ARG A 338 -0.94 -15.14 3.07
CA ARG A 338 -0.27 -16.13 3.92
C ARG A 338 0.49 -17.19 3.12
N TYR A 339 1.61 -17.64 3.69
CA TYR A 339 2.42 -18.74 3.22
C TYR A 339 1.98 -20.08 3.80
N GLN A 340 1.77 -21.06 2.92
CA GLN A 340 1.42 -22.42 3.28
C GLN A 340 2.65 -23.13 3.87
N GLN A 341 2.58 -23.47 5.16
CA GLN A 341 3.54 -24.34 5.84
C GLN A 341 2.83 -25.08 6.98
N PRO A 342 3.34 -26.25 7.42
CA PRO A 342 4.43 -27.04 6.83
C PRO A 342 3.98 -28.06 5.76
N ASP A 343 2.68 -28.20 5.54
CA ASP A 343 2.10 -29.24 4.66
C ASP A 343 2.01 -28.75 3.21
N LEU A 344 2.59 -29.51 2.28
CA LEU A 344 2.59 -29.23 0.84
C LEU A 344 1.18 -29.28 0.22
N THR A 345 0.22 -29.93 0.90
CA THR A 345 -1.18 -30.05 0.44
C THR A 345 -2.10 -28.93 0.95
N ALA A 346 -1.58 -27.96 1.72
CA ALA A 346 -2.40 -26.93 2.38
C ALA A 346 -2.72 -25.71 1.51
N CYS A 347 -2.58 -25.80 0.19
CA CYS A 347 -2.74 -24.66 -0.71
C CYS A 347 -4.18 -24.11 -0.74
N THR A 348 -5.20 -24.98 -0.76
CA THR A 348 -6.62 -24.61 -0.69
C THR A 348 -6.95 -23.89 0.60
N ALA A 349 -6.63 -24.48 1.75
CA ALA A 349 -6.87 -23.86 3.06
C ALA A 349 -6.16 -22.50 3.23
N THR A 350 -4.95 -22.37 2.68
CA THR A 350 -4.22 -21.09 2.69
C THR A 350 -4.85 -20.08 1.73
N ALA A 351 -5.36 -20.54 0.59
CA ALA A 351 -6.09 -19.70 -0.36
C ALA A 351 -7.43 -19.24 0.24
N VAL A 352 -8.21 -20.11 0.90
CA VAL A 352 -9.41 -19.75 1.67
C VAL A 352 -9.10 -18.62 2.63
N MET A 353 -8.12 -18.82 3.52
CA MET A 353 -7.75 -17.81 4.51
C MET A 353 -7.30 -16.50 3.85
N THR A 354 -6.51 -16.57 2.77
CA THR A 354 -6.05 -15.39 2.02
C THR A 354 -7.22 -14.64 1.39
N MET A 355 -8.16 -15.34 0.74
CA MET A 355 -9.33 -14.75 0.09
C MET A 355 -10.26 -14.09 1.11
N LEU A 356 -10.58 -14.80 2.21
CA LEU A 356 -11.45 -14.25 3.27
C LEU A 356 -10.79 -13.06 3.99
N ASN A 357 -9.47 -13.09 4.21
CA ASN A 357 -8.76 -11.93 4.73
C ASN A 357 -8.82 -10.73 3.78
N MET A 358 -8.68 -10.94 2.46
CA MET A 358 -8.79 -9.85 1.48
C MET A 358 -10.19 -9.24 1.47
N VAL A 359 -11.25 -10.06 1.53
CA VAL A 359 -12.63 -9.59 1.66
C VAL A 359 -12.79 -8.73 2.93
N ALA A 360 -12.32 -9.24 4.07
CA ALA A 360 -12.42 -8.53 5.35
C ALA A 360 -11.64 -7.21 5.39
N TYR A 361 -10.47 -7.14 4.77
CA TYR A 361 -9.69 -5.90 4.69
C TYR A 361 -10.17 -4.92 3.59
N GLY A 362 -10.91 -5.42 2.60
CA GLY A 362 -11.48 -4.62 1.51
C GLY A 362 -12.52 -3.59 1.96
N GLY A 363 -12.97 -3.66 3.22
CA GLY A 363 -13.83 -2.63 3.83
C GLY A 363 -15.27 -2.62 3.30
N GLN A 364 -15.70 -3.67 2.59
CA GLN A 364 -17.10 -3.83 2.23
C GLN A 364 -17.87 -4.26 3.48
N THR A 365 -18.95 -3.54 3.80
CA THR A 365 -19.98 -4.06 4.69
C THR A 365 -20.74 -5.12 3.89
N GLU A 366 -20.19 -6.33 3.86
CA GLU A 366 -20.77 -7.45 3.12
C GLU A 366 -22.21 -7.71 3.60
N PRO A 367 -23.22 -7.54 2.73
CA PRO A 367 -24.56 -8.00 3.04
C PRO A 367 -24.55 -9.52 3.28
N GLY A 368 -25.47 -10.03 4.11
CA GLY A 368 -25.69 -11.48 4.21
C GLY A 368 -24.89 -12.25 5.27
N GLY A 369 -24.18 -11.57 6.18
CA GLY A 369 -23.64 -12.20 7.39
C GLY A 369 -22.23 -12.77 7.26
N PHE A 370 -21.34 -12.06 6.56
CA PHE A 370 -19.90 -12.34 6.59
C PHE A 370 -19.37 -12.30 8.03
N ALA A 371 -18.74 -13.39 8.48
CA ALA A 371 -18.38 -13.61 9.88
C ALA A 371 -16.86 -13.76 10.11
N TRP A 372 -16.07 -13.82 9.04
CA TRP A 372 -14.64 -14.07 9.12
C TRP A 372 -13.89 -12.92 9.81
N GLN A 373 -13.04 -13.27 10.77
CA GLN A 373 -12.11 -12.34 11.41
C GLN A 373 -10.71 -12.55 10.82
N PRO A 374 -10.05 -11.50 10.27
CA PRO A 374 -8.75 -11.65 9.65
C PRO A 374 -7.72 -12.31 10.57
N THR A 375 -7.07 -13.36 10.08
CA THR A 375 -6.02 -14.06 10.83
C THR A 375 -4.97 -14.65 9.89
N ARG A 376 -3.77 -14.86 10.43
CA ARG A 376 -2.65 -15.54 9.76
C ARG A 376 -2.13 -16.72 10.59
N ALA A 377 -2.89 -17.15 11.59
CA ALA A 377 -2.50 -18.17 12.54
C ALA A 377 -2.48 -19.57 11.89
N TYR A 378 -1.45 -20.36 12.20
CA TYR A 378 -1.26 -21.68 11.57
C TYR A 378 -2.30 -22.70 12.01
N ASP A 379 -2.72 -22.66 13.26
CA ASP A 379 -3.77 -23.50 13.83
C ASP A 379 -5.11 -23.33 13.10
N VAL A 380 -5.48 -22.09 12.76
CA VAL A 380 -6.69 -21.80 11.97
C VAL A 380 -6.57 -22.36 10.55
N GLN A 381 -5.42 -22.18 9.89
CA GLN A 381 -5.17 -22.77 8.57
C GLN A 381 -5.26 -24.30 8.61
N SER A 382 -4.69 -24.94 9.64
CA SER A 382 -4.77 -26.39 9.83
C SER A 382 -6.19 -26.86 10.09
N ALA A 383 -7.00 -26.08 10.83
CA ALA A 383 -8.41 -26.38 11.05
C ALA A 383 -9.23 -26.29 9.75
N ILE A 384 -8.96 -25.29 8.89
CA ILE A 384 -9.59 -25.21 7.57
C ILE A 384 -9.25 -26.44 6.75
N LEU A 385 -7.97 -26.84 6.68
CA LEU A 385 -7.55 -28.01 5.91
C LEU A 385 -8.17 -29.31 6.43
N ALA A 386 -8.25 -29.49 7.75
CA ALA A 386 -8.92 -30.65 8.34
C ALA A 386 -10.41 -30.68 7.98
N TRP A 387 -11.08 -29.53 8.03
CA TRP A 387 -12.47 -29.39 7.66
C TRP A 387 -12.71 -29.64 6.17
N GLU A 388 -11.88 -29.08 5.29
CA GLU A 388 -11.90 -29.35 3.85
C GLU A 388 -11.79 -30.84 3.57
N ARG A 389 -10.87 -31.55 4.26
CA ARG A 389 -10.68 -33.00 4.11
C ARG A 389 -11.92 -33.81 4.50
N GLU A 390 -12.80 -33.29 5.34
CA GLU A 390 -14.07 -33.93 5.73
C GLU A 390 -15.22 -33.61 4.76
N HIS A 391 -15.10 -32.56 3.95
CA HIS A 391 -16.15 -32.03 3.08
C HIS A 391 -15.72 -31.89 1.60
N MET A 392 -14.62 -32.54 1.23
CA MET A 392 -14.12 -32.67 -0.13
C MET A 392 -14.63 -33.97 -0.78
N THR A 393 -14.59 -34.00 -2.10
CA THR A 393 -15.17 -35.11 -2.86
C THR A 393 -14.14 -35.97 -3.60
N GLN A 394 -12.91 -35.49 -3.75
CA GLN A 394 -11.78 -36.29 -4.25
C GLN A 394 -11.31 -37.35 -3.23
N PRO A 395 -10.96 -38.57 -3.70
CA PRO A 395 -10.45 -39.62 -2.83
C PRO A 395 -9.05 -39.29 -2.28
N ARG A 396 -8.85 -39.49 -0.96
CA ARG A 396 -7.60 -39.16 -0.23
C ARG A 396 -6.36 -39.98 -0.63
N ALA A 397 -6.49 -41.04 -1.43
CA ALA A 397 -5.39 -41.97 -1.69
C ALA A 397 -4.62 -41.59 -2.97
N GLY A 398 -3.50 -40.88 -2.81
CA GLY A 398 -2.49 -40.70 -3.86
C GLY A 398 -2.62 -39.44 -4.72
N THR A 399 -3.59 -38.57 -4.46
CA THR A 399 -3.70 -37.25 -5.09
C THR A 399 -3.15 -36.16 -4.18
N GLU A 400 -2.03 -35.57 -4.57
CA GLU A 400 -1.58 -34.27 -4.03
C GLU A 400 -2.36 -33.18 -4.80
N GLY A 401 -3.67 -33.04 -4.54
CA GLY A 401 -4.57 -32.28 -5.42
C GLY A 401 -5.61 -31.43 -4.68
N SER A 402 -5.90 -30.26 -5.25
CA SER A 402 -6.84 -29.26 -4.71
C SER A 402 -8.27 -29.61 -5.11
N ASP A 403 -9.07 -30.16 -4.20
CA ASP A 403 -10.49 -30.46 -4.46
C ASP A 403 -11.32 -29.16 -4.58
N PRO A 404 -11.92 -28.87 -5.76
CA PRO A 404 -12.69 -27.65 -5.95
C PRO A 404 -13.90 -27.52 -5.02
N HIS A 405 -14.59 -28.63 -4.73
CA HIS A 405 -15.71 -28.65 -3.78
C HIS A 405 -15.29 -28.29 -2.37
N GLY A 406 -14.24 -28.89 -1.82
CA GLY A 406 -13.71 -28.60 -0.49
C GLY A 406 -13.33 -27.14 -0.35
N TRP A 407 -12.63 -26.58 -1.34
CA TRP A 407 -12.27 -25.15 -1.34
C TRP A 407 -13.51 -24.25 -1.36
N ARG A 408 -14.45 -24.49 -2.29
CA ARG A 408 -15.74 -23.77 -2.33
C ARG A 408 -16.48 -23.85 -1.00
N ASN A 409 -16.63 -25.06 -0.46
CA ASN A 409 -17.36 -25.35 0.77
C ASN A 409 -16.74 -24.60 1.95
N ALA A 410 -15.41 -24.57 2.04
CA ALA A 410 -14.69 -23.87 3.10
C ALA A 410 -14.86 -22.34 3.00
N LEU A 411 -14.80 -21.76 1.80
CA LEU A 411 -15.05 -20.33 1.61
C LEU A 411 -16.44 -19.93 2.12
N ASN A 412 -17.47 -20.68 1.74
CA ASN A 412 -18.85 -20.42 2.19
C ASN A 412 -19.02 -20.64 3.71
N HIS A 413 -18.48 -21.74 4.24
CA HIS A 413 -18.60 -22.08 5.66
C HIS A 413 -17.88 -21.08 6.57
N PHE A 414 -16.59 -20.84 6.35
CA PHE A 414 -15.79 -19.94 7.20
C PHE A 414 -16.10 -18.47 6.95
N GLY A 415 -16.48 -18.10 5.73
CA GLY A 415 -16.85 -16.74 5.37
C GLY A 415 -18.25 -16.35 5.83
N TRP A 416 -19.26 -17.20 5.61
CA TRP A 416 -20.68 -16.87 5.79
C TRP A 416 -21.45 -17.86 6.69
N GLY A 417 -20.75 -18.76 7.37
CA GLY A 417 -21.29 -19.61 8.43
C GLY A 417 -22.00 -20.90 7.96
N SER A 418 -22.16 -21.12 6.66
CA SER A 418 -22.66 -22.38 6.11
C SER A 418 -22.11 -22.62 4.71
N MET A 419 -21.80 -23.88 4.39
CA MET A 419 -21.37 -24.27 3.05
C MET A 419 -22.47 -24.05 1.98
N ASP A 420 -23.74 -23.98 2.39
CA ASP A 420 -24.91 -23.77 1.53
C ASP A 420 -25.17 -22.30 1.18
N ARG A 421 -24.34 -21.36 1.66
CA ARG A 421 -24.53 -19.91 1.48
C ARG A 421 -24.45 -19.45 0.03
N ASP A 422 -23.89 -20.28 -0.85
CA ASP A 422 -23.83 -20.07 -2.30
C ASP A 422 -23.21 -18.72 -2.70
N VAL A 423 -22.25 -18.22 -1.90
CA VAL A 423 -21.50 -17.00 -2.20
C VAL A 423 -20.36 -17.33 -3.16
N TYR A 424 -19.70 -18.47 -2.96
CA TYR A 424 -18.70 -19.02 -3.87
C TYR A 424 -19.20 -20.29 -4.53
N ARG A 425 -18.86 -20.47 -5.81
CA ARG A 425 -19.05 -21.70 -6.58
C ARG A 425 -17.75 -22.12 -7.26
N ASP A 426 -17.52 -23.42 -7.37
CA ASP A 426 -16.58 -23.94 -8.33
C ASP A 426 -17.25 -24.00 -9.72
N LEU A 427 -16.52 -23.59 -10.76
CA LEU A 427 -17.01 -23.47 -12.12
C LEU A 427 -15.96 -24.06 -13.06
N ALA A 428 -16.41 -24.83 -14.06
CA ALA A 428 -15.55 -25.53 -15.00
C ALA A 428 -15.87 -25.16 -16.44
N PHE A 429 -14.82 -24.88 -17.24
CA PHE A 429 -14.94 -24.39 -18.61
C PHE A 429 -14.12 -25.23 -19.58
N ASN A 430 -14.61 -25.39 -20.81
CA ASN A 430 -13.90 -26.11 -21.88
C ASN A 430 -12.79 -25.28 -22.53
N ASP A 431 -12.76 -23.97 -22.28
CA ASP A 431 -11.85 -23.03 -22.91
C ASP A 431 -11.20 -22.10 -21.87
N GLN A 432 -9.88 -21.93 -21.98
CA GLN A 432 -9.09 -21.14 -21.04
C GLN A 432 -9.50 -19.66 -21.05
N ASP A 433 -9.81 -19.13 -22.24
CA ASP A 433 -10.10 -17.71 -22.41
C ASP A 433 -11.42 -17.33 -21.74
N THR A 434 -12.43 -18.17 -21.94
CA THR A 434 -13.73 -18.06 -21.29
C THR A 434 -13.59 -18.15 -19.76
N ALA A 435 -12.85 -19.14 -19.27
CA ALA A 435 -12.59 -19.29 -17.83
C ALA A 435 -11.92 -18.06 -17.22
N LEU A 436 -10.93 -17.49 -17.92
CA LEU A 436 -10.19 -16.34 -17.44
C LEU A 436 -11.01 -15.06 -17.47
N ARG A 437 -11.83 -14.85 -18.52
CA ARG A 437 -12.75 -13.71 -18.59
C ARG A 437 -13.83 -13.79 -17.51
N GLU A 438 -14.38 -14.98 -17.26
CA GLU A 438 -15.31 -15.19 -16.14
C GLU A 438 -14.62 -14.87 -14.82
N ALA A 439 -13.43 -15.43 -14.56
CA ALA A 439 -12.69 -15.20 -13.32
C ALA A 439 -12.41 -13.71 -13.05
N ILE A 440 -12.02 -12.96 -14.10
CA ILE A 440 -11.78 -11.51 -14.03
C ILE A 440 -13.07 -10.74 -13.79
N MET A 441 -14.15 -11.09 -14.51
CA MET A 441 -15.45 -10.45 -14.31
C MET A 441 -15.94 -10.66 -12.87
N ARG A 442 -15.85 -11.89 -12.34
CA ARG A 442 -16.27 -12.20 -10.96
C ARG A 442 -15.48 -11.41 -9.93
N VAL A 443 -14.14 -11.37 -10.02
CA VAL A 443 -13.33 -10.63 -9.06
C VAL A 443 -13.61 -9.13 -9.10
N ALA A 444 -13.85 -8.58 -10.29
CA ALA A 444 -14.07 -7.16 -10.49
C ALA A 444 -15.47 -6.73 -10.07
N PHE A 445 -16.50 -7.49 -10.47
CA PHE A 445 -17.90 -7.18 -10.22
C PHE A 445 -18.28 -7.37 -8.75
N TYR A 446 -17.88 -8.50 -8.15
CA TYR A 446 -18.24 -8.80 -6.75
C TYR A 446 -17.25 -8.22 -5.74
N GLY A 447 -16.08 -7.75 -6.18
CA GLY A 447 -15.04 -7.24 -5.27
C GLY A 447 -14.45 -8.31 -4.36
N LYS A 448 -14.54 -9.59 -4.74
CA LYS A 448 -14.09 -10.76 -3.98
C LYS A 448 -13.06 -11.55 -4.79
N PRO A 449 -11.91 -11.97 -4.24
CA PRO A 449 -10.90 -12.72 -5.01
C PRO A 449 -11.46 -14.01 -5.62
N THR A 450 -10.87 -14.45 -6.72
CA THR A 450 -11.23 -15.70 -7.43
C THR A 450 -10.10 -16.72 -7.29
N GLY A 451 -10.42 -17.97 -6.96
CA GLY A 451 -9.47 -19.08 -6.97
C GLY A 451 -9.26 -19.63 -8.38
N LEU A 452 -8.01 -19.97 -8.72
CA LEU A 452 -7.63 -20.69 -9.93
C LEU A 452 -6.97 -22.02 -9.57
N LEU A 453 -7.42 -23.10 -10.20
CA LEU A 453 -6.79 -24.41 -10.07
C LEU A 453 -5.68 -24.51 -11.12
N MET A 454 -4.45 -24.23 -10.69
CA MET A 454 -3.25 -24.24 -11.52
C MET A 454 -2.51 -25.58 -11.39
N LEU A 455 -1.36 -25.72 -12.06
CA LEU A 455 -0.57 -26.96 -12.11
C LEU A 455 -1.39 -28.19 -12.53
N ASN A 456 -2.35 -27.99 -13.44
CA ASN A 456 -3.31 -28.99 -13.91
C ASN A 456 -4.22 -29.55 -12.79
N GLY A 457 -4.62 -28.72 -11.82
CA GLY A 457 -5.51 -29.11 -10.72
C GLY A 457 -4.79 -29.40 -9.40
N ALA A 458 -3.46 -29.55 -9.43
CA ALA A 458 -2.68 -29.86 -8.24
C ALA A 458 -2.48 -28.67 -7.28
N HIS A 459 -2.76 -27.43 -7.69
CA HIS A 459 -2.42 -26.25 -6.86
C HIS A 459 -3.43 -25.09 -6.94
N ALA A 460 -3.84 -24.61 -5.77
CA ALA A 460 -4.69 -23.45 -5.60
C ALA A 460 -3.89 -22.13 -5.66
N VAL A 461 -4.30 -21.22 -6.54
CA VAL A 461 -3.73 -19.86 -6.65
C VAL A 461 -4.84 -18.81 -6.59
N VAL A 462 -4.60 -17.69 -5.92
CA VAL A 462 -5.58 -16.62 -5.77
C VAL A 462 -5.38 -15.58 -6.87
N LEU A 463 -6.39 -15.35 -7.71
CA LEU A 463 -6.51 -14.19 -8.58
C LEU A 463 -7.10 -13.03 -7.78
N ASN A 464 -6.28 -12.00 -7.56
CA ASN A 464 -6.64 -10.82 -6.79
C ASN A 464 -6.70 -9.54 -7.64
N GLY A 465 -6.28 -9.56 -8.91
CA GLY A 465 -6.35 -8.38 -9.77
C GLY A 465 -6.31 -8.70 -11.26
N TRP A 466 -6.56 -7.68 -12.09
CA TRP A 466 -6.73 -7.80 -13.53
C TRP A 466 -6.13 -6.61 -14.28
N ASP A 467 -5.78 -6.82 -15.56
CA ASP A 467 -5.46 -5.79 -16.55
C ASP A 467 -6.13 -6.19 -17.87
N VAL A 468 -7.13 -5.41 -18.29
CA VAL A 468 -7.94 -5.70 -19.47
C VAL A 468 -8.14 -4.46 -20.34
N VAL A 469 -8.49 -4.66 -21.61
CA VAL A 469 -8.88 -3.59 -22.53
C VAL A 469 -10.24 -3.91 -23.15
N GLY A 470 -11.17 -2.96 -23.13
CA GLY A 470 -12.53 -3.15 -23.62
C GLY A 470 -13.55 -2.64 -22.62
N ASN A 471 -14.62 -3.40 -22.41
CA ASN A 471 -15.62 -3.04 -21.41
C ASN A 471 -15.09 -3.24 -19.99
N ASP A 472 -15.58 -2.42 -19.06
CA ASP A 472 -15.18 -2.49 -17.65
C ASP A 472 -15.73 -3.79 -17.03
N PRO A 473 -14.88 -4.72 -16.56
CA PRO A 473 -15.34 -5.96 -15.95
C PRO A 473 -16.16 -5.72 -14.67
N ARG A 474 -16.01 -4.56 -14.01
CA ARG A 474 -16.82 -4.18 -12.83
C ARG A 474 -18.29 -3.95 -13.16
N THR A 475 -18.67 -3.89 -14.43
CA THR A 475 -20.06 -3.81 -14.88
C THR A 475 -20.72 -5.17 -15.09
N GLY A 476 -19.97 -6.26 -14.87
CA GLY A 476 -20.42 -7.63 -15.17
C GLY A 476 -20.23 -8.02 -16.64
N SER A 477 -19.64 -7.14 -17.45
CA SER A 477 -19.32 -7.45 -18.85
C SER A 477 -18.17 -8.46 -18.95
N MET A 478 -18.24 -9.36 -19.93
CA MET A 478 -17.12 -10.23 -20.36
C MET A 478 -16.52 -9.83 -21.71
N ASP A 479 -16.94 -8.68 -22.26
CA ASP A 479 -16.51 -8.19 -23.57
C ASP A 479 -15.27 -7.31 -23.42
N PHE A 480 -14.15 -7.98 -23.14
CA PHE A 480 -12.83 -7.39 -23.00
C PHE A 480 -11.74 -8.36 -23.40
N THR A 481 -10.59 -7.81 -23.78
CA THR A 481 -9.36 -8.57 -24.02
C THR A 481 -8.50 -8.58 -22.77
N VAL A 482 -8.10 -9.78 -22.33
CA VAL A 482 -7.22 -9.95 -21.17
C VAL A 482 -5.77 -9.65 -21.55
N ARG A 483 -5.13 -8.72 -20.83
CA ARG A 483 -3.68 -8.47 -20.93
C ARG A 483 -2.90 -9.27 -19.90
N GLY A 484 -3.46 -9.41 -18.70
CA GLY A 484 -2.89 -10.19 -17.62
C GLY A 484 -3.71 -10.09 -16.34
N VAL A 485 -3.19 -10.72 -15.29
CA VAL A 485 -3.82 -10.80 -13.97
C VAL A 485 -2.76 -10.66 -12.88
N TYR A 486 -3.20 -10.27 -11.69
CA TYR A 486 -2.38 -10.29 -10.48
C TYR A 486 -2.76 -11.50 -9.65
N LEU A 487 -1.75 -12.32 -9.34
CA LEU A 487 -1.92 -13.56 -8.59
C LEU A 487 -1.21 -13.48 -7.24
N THR A 488 -1.69 -14.27 -6.30
CA THR A 488 -1.05 -14.54 -5.02
C THR A 488 -0.96 -16.05 -4.84
N ASP A 489 0.27 -16.55 -4.80
CA ASP A 489 0.60 -17.97 -4.68
C ASP A 489 0.75 -18.33 -3.20
N PRO A 490 -0.12 -19.19 -2.65
CA PRO A 490 -0.01 -19.66 -1.27
C PRO A 490 1.29 -20.40 -0.98
N TRP A 491 1.95 -20.99 -1.98
CA TRP A 491 3.15 -21.83 -1.84
C TRP A 491 4.49 -21.10 -1.77
N GLN A 492 4.54 -19.77 -1.87
CA GLN A 492 5.81 -19.05 -1.79
C GLN A 492 5.78 -17.96 -0.72
N PRO A 493 6.81 -17.81 0.13
CA PRO A 493 6.77 -16.86 1.24
C PRO A 493 6.54 -15.43 0.75
N ASN A 494 7.37 -14.94 -0.19
CA ASN A 494 7.36 -13.54 -0.62
C ASN A 494 7.47 -13.31 -2.14
N GLY A 495 8.09 -14.21 -2.91
CA GLY A 495 8.39 -13.94 -4.33
C GLY A 495 7.15 -13.86 -5.23
N HIS A 496 6.08 -14.58 -4.88
CA HIS A 496 4.88 -14.72 -5.69
C HIS A 496 3.64 -14.21 -4.94
N ARG A 497 3.76 -13.01 -4.34
CA ARG A 497 2.63 -12.27 -3.77
C ARG A 497 2.30 -11.09 -4.68
N ASN A 498 1.04 -10.93 -5.02
CA ASN A 498 0.57 -9.88 -5.92
C ASN A 498 1.38 -9.73 -7.23
N TYR A 499 1.82 -10.84 -7.81
CA TYR A 499 2.69 -10.81 -8.98
C TYR A 499 1.87 -10.78 -10.25
N TYR A 500 2.31 -9.98 -11.22
CA TYR A 500 1.63 -9.83 -12.49
C TYR A 500 1.99 -10.97 -13.44
N VAL A 501 0.99 -11.62 -14.02
CA VAL A 501 1.13 -12.70 -15.01
C VAL A 501 0.44 -12.28 -16.29
N THR A 502 1.19 -12.27 -17.40
CA THR A 502 0.64 -11.92 -18.71
C THR A 502 -0.30 -13.00 -19.24
N ARG A 503 -1.23 -12.62 -20.13
CA ARG A 503 -2.09 -13.57 -20.85
C ARG A 503 -1.30 -14.66 -21.59
N ALA A 504 -0.14 -14.32 -22.15
CA ALA A 504 0.75 -15.26 -22.82
C ALA A 504 1.36 -16.27 -21.82
N SER A 505 1.81 -15.79 -20.66
CA SER A 505 2.34 -16.66 -19.60
C SER A 505 1.29 -17.61 -19.03
N LEU A 506 0.03 -17.17 -18.89
CA LEU A 506 -1.08 -18.03 -18.47
C LEU A 506 -1.38 -19.14 -19.51
N ALA A 507 -1.24 -18.85 -20.80
CA ALA A 507 -1.46 -19.81 -21.88
C ALA A 507 -0.34 -20.84 -22.00
N SER A 508 0.91 -20.38 -22.07
CA SER A 508 2.04 -21.20 -22.53
C SER A 508 3.35 -20.94 -21.79
N GLY A 509 3.30 -20.19 -20.68
CA GLY A 509 4.47 -19.92 -19.84
C GLY A 509 4.97 -21.14 -19.07
N ALA A 510 5.88 -20.88 -18.12
CA ALA A 510 6.39 -21.90 -17.21
C ALA A 510 5.23 -22.62 -16.49
N LYS A 511 5.39 -23.92 -16.19
CA LYS A 511 4.32 -24.78 -15.63
C LYS A 511 3.61 -24.12 -14.44
N TRP A 512 4.35 -23.47 -13.54
CA TRP A 512 3.85 -22.81 -12.32
C TRP A 512 3.13 -21.47 -12.57
N LEU A 513 3.24 -20.90 -13.77
CA LEU A 513 2.51 -19.70 -14.20
C LEU A 513 1.31 -20.02 -15.10
N ARG A 514 1.23 -21.25 -15.61
CA ARG A 514 0.23 -21.66 -16.59
C ARG A 514 -1.08 -22.04 -15.91
N PHE A 515 -2.19 -21.48 -16.38
CA PHE A 515 -3.52 -21.94 -15.98
C PHE A 515 -3.95 -23.09 -16.89
N GLY A 516 -3.54 -24.32 -16.58
CA GLY A 516 -3.83 -25.52 -17.38
C GLY A 516 -5.17 -26.18 -17.04
N PRO A 517 -5.67 -27.10 -17.88
CA PRO A 517 -6.84 -27.90 -17.56
C PRO A 517 -6.57 -28.82 -16.36
N TYR A 518 -7.61 -29.10 -15.59
CA TYR A 518 -7.62 -29.99 -14.45
C TYR A 518 -7.46 -31.45 -14.91
N LEU A 519 -6.45 -32.17 -14.40
CA LEU A 519 -6.13 -33.54 -14.83
C LEU A 519 -6.10 -34.54 -13.67
N GLU A 520 -6.47 -34.11 -12.47
CA GLU A 520 -6.59 -35.02 -11.33
C GLU A 520 -7.80 -35.94 -11.51
N THR A 521 -7.76 -37.14 -10.93
CA THR A 521 -8.89 -38.08 -10.99
C THR A 521 -10.10 -37.50 -10.26
N ASP A 522 -11.24 -37.52 -10.95
CA ASP A 522 -12.48 -36.90 -10.48
C ASP A 522 -13.12 -37.61 -9.28
N SER A 523 -14.06 -36.90 -8.65
CA SER A 523 -14.74 -37.30 -7.43
C SER A 523 -15.41 -38.68 -7.54
N THR A 524 -15.24 -39.49 -6.49
CA THR A 524 -16.02 -40.72 -6.28
C THR A 524 -17.14 -40.55 -5.27
N ALA A 525 -17.25 -39.36 -4.66
CA ALA A 525 -18.19 -39.03 -3.60
C ALA A 525 -19.32 -38.10 -4.10
N VAL A 526 -20.45 -38.13 -3.39
CA VAL A 526 -21.58 -37.20 -3.62
C VAL A 526 -21.21 -35.83 -3.05
N ASP A 527 -21.31 -34.77 -3.83
CA ASP A 527 -21.22 -33.40 -3.32
C ASP A 527 -22.41 -33.12 -2.39
N PRO A 528 -22.18 -32.76 -1.12
CA PRO A 528 -23.26 -32.46 -0.18
C PRO A 528 -24.13 -31.27 -0.59
N ILE A 529 -23.66 -30.39 -1.49
CA ILE A 529 -24.39 -29.19 -1.91
C ILE A 529 -25.44 -29.50 -2.98
N ASP A 530 -25.08 -30.25 -4.02
CA ASP A 530 -25.97 -30.48 -5.17
C ASP A 530 -26.43 -31.95 -5.31
N GLY A 531 -25.90 -32.85 -4.48
CA GLY A 531 -26.26 -34.26 -4.44
C GLY A 531 -25.73 -35.08 -5.63
N ARG A 532 -24.78 -34.56 -6.42
CA ARG A 532 -24.24 -35.24 -7.60
C ARG A 532 -22.89 -35.90 -7.30
N VAL A 533 -22.64 -37.03 -7.96
CA VAL A 533 -21.29 -37.62 -8.03
C VAL A 533 -20.63 -37.08 -9.29
N GLY A 534 -19.63 -36.21 -9.12
CA GLY A 534 -18.91 -35.55 -10.20
C GLY A 534 -17.99 -36.49 -10.97
N ARG A 535 -18.55 -37.42 -11.77
CA ARG A 535 -17.75 -38.13 -12.79
C ARG A 535 -17.54 -37.18 -13.98
N ASP A 536 -16.29 -36.82 -14.26
CA ASP A 536 -15.88 -35.95 -15.37
C ASP A 536 -16.40 -34.49 -15.25
N GLU A 537 -16.58 -34.00 -14.02
CA GLU A 537 -17.02 -32.64 -13.74
C GLU A 537 -15.93 -31.61 -14.06
N TRP A 538 -14.68 -31.94 -13.74
CA TRP A 538 -13.52 -31.07 -13.87
C TRP A 538 -12.48 -31.60 -14.85
N TYR A 539 -12.38 -32.91 -15.01
CA TYR A 539 -11.35 -33.51 -15.86
C TYR A 539 -11.33 -32.91 -17.28
N GLY A 540 -10.17 -32.40 -17.68
CA GLY A 540 -9.95 -31.74 -18.96
C GLY A 540 -10.46 -30.29 -19.04
N ARG A 541 -11.00 -29.72 -17.96
CA ARG A 541 -11.58 -28.37 -17.91
C ARG A 541 -10.73 -27.37 -17.13
N TYR A 542 -10.93 -26.09 -17.39
CA TYR A 542 -10.33 -25.00 -16.62
C TYR A 542 -11.24 -24.67 -15.44
N VAL A 543 -10.75 -24.87 -14.22
CA VAL A 543 -11.54 -24.76 -12.99
C VAL A 543 -11.19 -23.48 -12.23
N ILE A 544 -12.22 -22.76 -11.82
CA ILE A 544 -12.12 -21.58 -10.96
C ILE A 544 -13.05 -21.75 -9.75
N VAL A 545 -12.73 -21.10 -8.63
CA VAL A 545 -13.61 -20.99 -7.46
C VAL A 545 -13.92 -19.51 -7.25
N ALA A 546 -15.11 -19.08 -7.67
CA ALA A 546 -15.43 -17.67 -7.86
C ALA A 546 -16.70 -17.26 -7.12
N ALA A 547 -16.75 -15.98 -6.73
CA ALA A 547 -17.94 -15.41 -6.11
C ALA A 547 -19.10 -15.34 -7.12
N VAL A 548 -20.31 -15.56 -6.66
CA VAL A 548 -21.55 -15.39 -7.42
C VAL A 548 -22.54 -14.43 -6.74
N GLN A 549 -22.17 -13.89 -5.57
CA GLN A 549 -22.93 -12.91 -4.78
C GLN A 549 -22.03 -11.82 -4.18
#